data_AF-A0A2N7QNR4-F1
#
_entry.id   AF-A0A2N7QNR4-F1
#
_cell.length_a   1.000
_cell.length_b   1.000
_cell.length_c   1.000
_cell.angle_alpha   90.00
_cell.angle_beta   90.00
_cell.angle_gamma   90.00
#
_symmetry.space_group_name_H-M   'P 1'
#
loop_
_entity.id
_entity.type
_entity.pdbx_description
1 polymer ?
#
loop_
_entity_poly.entity_id
_entity_poly.type
_entity_poly.pdbx_seq_one_letter_code
_entity_poly.pdbx_strand_id
1 'polypeptide(L)'
;MSSTDTKSGWFQSLTPTPNPRPQHILKLKITVEKSEVNRVEARSMWSIGNVGCAPTVWLGYQRIVPVNVSEQVEKVGDDYVATIIMDRFLPDSCHWSNGGPAIYFFHDGYRL
;
A
#
# COMPACT_ATOMS: atom_id res chain seq x y z
N MET A 1 -3.89 27.16 43.17
CA MET A 1 -4.39 25.77 43.11
C MET A 1 -4.71 25.46 41.66
N SER A 2 -4.17 24.34 41.18
CA SER A 2 -3.99 23.97 39.78
C SER A 2 -5.29 23.92 38.98
N SER A 3 -5.33 24.61 37.83
CA SER A 3 -6.26 24.27 36.76
C SER A 3 -5.82 22.92 36.20
N THR A 4 -6.63 21.89 36.40
CA THR A 4 -6.52 20.64 35.66
C THR A 4 -6.87 20.92 34.20
N ASP A 5 -5.85 21.26 33.41
CA ASP A 5 -5.91 21.14 31.96
C ASP A 5 -6.08 19.67 31.63
N THR A 6 -7.33 19.26 31.45
CA THR A 6 -7.68 18.04 30.75
C THR A 6 -7.20 18.21 29.31
N LYS A 7 -5.91 17.95 29.05
CA LYS A 7 -5.44 17.65 27.70
C LYS A 7 -6.16 16.38 27.30
N SER A 8 -7.32 16.56 26.66
CA SER A 8 -7.90 15.59 25.74
C SER A 8 -6.81 15.29 24.72
N GLY A 9 -6.04 14.25 25.02
CA GLY A 9 -5.04 13.69 24.13
C GLY A 9 -5.78 13.22 22.90
N TRP A 10 -5.86 14.08 21.91
CA TRP A 10 -6.23 13.71 20.56
C TRP A 10 -5.31 12.55 20.21
N PHE A 11 -5.88 11.35 20.07
CA PHE A 11 -5.23 10.30 19.31
C PHE A 11 -4.92 10.91 17.95
N GLN A 12 -3.67 11.32 17.73
CA GLN A 12 -3.22 11.65 16.38
C GLN A 12 -3.43 10.38 15.58
N SER A 13 -4.39 10.41 14.66
CA SER A 13 -4.51 9.40 13.63
C SER A 13 -3.17 9.39 12.89
N LEU A 14 -2.31 8.41 13.18
CA LEU A 14 -1.04 8.29 12.49
C LEU A 14 -1.38 7.82 11.06
N THR A 15 -1.46 8.79 10.17
CA THR A 15 -1.48 8.52 8.74
C THR A 15 -0.06 8.08 8.36
N PRO A 16 0.10 7.01 7.55
CA PRO A 16 1.42 6.59 7.07
C PRO A 16 2.21 7.78 6.54
N THR A 17 3.46 7.90 6.98
CA THR A 17 4.40 8.84 6.36
C THR A 17 5.11 8.14 5.22
N PRO A 18 4.93 8.57 3.95
CA PRO A 18 5.66 8.01 2.82
C PRO A 18 7.16 8.12 3.03
N ASN A 19 7.90 7.06 2.73
CA ASN A 19 9.35 7.06 2.66
C ASN A 19 9.77 7.96 1.48
N PRO A 20 10.48 9.08 1.71
CA PRO A 20 10.87 10.00 0.64
C PRO A 20 11.96 9.42 -0.26
N ARG A 21 12.64 8.34 0.16
CA ARG A 21 13.73 7.68 -0.57
C ARG A 21 13.65 6.16 -0.39
N PRO A 22 12.64 5.50 -0.99
CA PRO A 22 12.52 4.06 -0.93
C PRO A 22 13.74 3.38 -1.58
N GLN A 23 14.29 2.38 -0.91
CA GLN A 23 15.48 1.64 -1.35
C GLN A 23 15.16 0.20 -1.73
N HIS A 24 14.07 -0.36 -1.21
CA HIS A 24 13.69 -1.74 -1.49
C HIS A 24 12.61 -1.76 -2.55
N ILE A 25 12.96 -2.26 -3.74
CA ILE A 25 12.08 -2.27 -4.90
C ILE A 25 12.07 -3.69 -5.49
N LEU A 26 10.87 -4.18 -5.82
CA LEU A 26 10.66 -5.41 -6.56
C LEU A 26 10.16 -5.05 -7.96
N LYS A 27 10.83 -5.53 -9.01
CA LYS A 27 10.36 -5.40 -10.39
C LYS A 27 9.79 -6.71 -10.88
N LEU A 28 8.53 -6.67 -11.33
CA LEU A 28 7.82 -7.83 -11.87
C LEU A 28 7.66 -7.66 -13.37
N LYS A 29 8.19 -8.62 -14.14
CA LYS A 29 7.90 -8.74 -15.56
C LYS A 29 6.57 -9.48 -15.73
N ILE A 30 5.65 -8.90 -16.49
CA ILE A 30 4.31 -9.41 -16.73
C ILE A 30 4.15 -9.58 -18.24
N THR A 31 4.06 -10.83 -18.67
CA THR A 31 3.81 -11.20 -20.07
C THR A 31 2.34 -11.58 -20.20
N VAL A 32 1.67 -11.08 -21.22
CA VAL A 32 0.27 -11.42 -21.51
C VAL A 32 0.22 -12.16 -22.84
N GLU A 33 -0.25 -13.41 -22.81
CA GLU A 33 -0.37 -14.25 -24.01
C GLU A 33 -1.58 -13.85 -24.89
N LYS A 34 -2.58 -13.18 -24.33
CA LYS A 34 -3.79 -12.75 -25.03
C LYS A 34 -3.74 -11.29 -25.45
N SER A 35 -4.06 -11.03 -26.71
CA SER A 35 -4.06 -9.71 -27.35
C SER A 35 -5.13 -8.74 -26.83
N GLU A 36 -6.09 -9.23 -26.05
CA GLU A 36 -7.17 -8.40 -25.51
C GLU A 36 -6.71 -7.47 -24.37
N VAL A 37 -5.61 -7.77 -23.67
CA VAL A 37 -5.14 -6.86 -22.61
C VAL A 37 -4.45 -5.64 -23.19
N ASN A 38 -5.09 -4.47 -23.05
CA ASN A 38 -4.52 -3.19 -23.45
C ASN A 38 -3.99 -2.35 -22.28
N ARG A 39 -4.24 -2.78 -21.03
CA ARG A 39 -3.76 -2.12 -19.82
C ARG A 39 -3.56 -3.09 -18.67
N VAL A 40 -2.50 -2.87 -17.90
CA VAL A 40 -2.20 -3.56 -16.64
C VAL A 40 -2.10 -2.55 -15.52
N GLU A 41 -2.71 -2.83 -14.38
CA GLU A 41 -2.50 -2.10 -13.13
C GLU A 41 -1.86 -3.03 -12.09
N ALA A 42 -0.99 -2.46 -11.26
CA ALA A 42 -0.49 -3.12 -10.06
C ALA A 42 -0.89 -2.28 -8.85
N ARG A 43 -1.40 -2.92 -7.80
CA ARG A 43 -1.71 -2.27 -6.52
C ARG A 43 -1.12 -3.08 -5.39
N SER A 44 -0.41 -2.44 -4.46
CA SER A 44 0.02 -3.10 -3.23
C SER A 44 -0.92 -2.77 -2.09
N MET A 45 -1.11 -3.74 -1.20
CA MET A 45 -1.77 -3.51 0.07
C MET A 45 -0.72 -3.42 1.17
N TRP A 46 -0.77 -2.35 1.95
CA TRP A 46 0.09 -2.15 3.11
C TRP A 46 -0.74 -2.20 4.39
N SER A 47 -0.20 -2.77 5.45
CA SER A 47 -0.89 -2.89 6.73
C SER A 47 -0.07 -2.33 7.88
N ILE A 48 -0.76 -1.70 8.83
CA ILE A 48 -0.21 -1.37 10.14
C ILE A 48 -0.36 -2.59 11.06
N GLY A 49 0.76 -3.15 11.53
CA GLY A 49 0.81 -4.27 12.45
C GLY A 49 0.78 -3.88 13.94
N ASN A 50 0.98 -2.61 14.30
CA ASN A 50 0.83 -2.13 15.67
C ASN A 50 -0.43 -1.27 15.83
N VAL A 51 -1.38 -1.79 16.60
CA VAL A 51 -2.77 -1.32 16.68
C VAL A 51 -3.01 -0.12 17.58
N GLY A 52 -1.99 0.32 18.34
CA GLY A 52 -2.05 1.57 19.12
C GLY A 52 -1.99 2.84 18.26
N CYS A 53 -1.68 2.67 16.97
CA CYS A 53 -1.34 3.77 16.07
C CYS A 53 -2.47 4.29 15.18
N ALA A 54 -3.52 3.51 14.94
CA ALA A 54 -4.34 3.72 13.76
C ALA A 54 -5.84 3.60 14.03
N PRO A 55 -6.71 4.29 13.26
CA PRO A 55 -8.15 4.04 13.29
C PRO A 55 -8.44 2.67 12.67
N THR A 56 -8.67 1.66 13.50
CA THR A 56 -8.67 0.24 13.11
C THR A 56 -9.99 -0.27 12.53
N VAL A 57 -9.91 -1.18 11.54
CA VAL A 57 -10.98 -2.11 11.15
C VAL A 57 -10.63 -3.50 11.70
N TRP A 58 -11.61 -4.26 12.17
CA TRP A 58 -11.40 -5.61 12.73
C TRP A 58 -11.50 -6.67 11.63
N LEU A 59 -10.42 -7.42 11.39
CA LEU A 59 -10.40 -8.64 10.59
C LEU A 59 -10.07 -9.82 11.52
N GLY A 60 -11.11 -10.40 12.14
CA GLY A 60 -10.95 -11.41 13.18
C GLY A 60 -10.38 -10.84 14.48
N TYR A 61 -9.42 -11.54 15.10
CA TYR A 61 -8.76 -11.11 16.36
C TYR A 61 -7.59 -10.12 16.15
N GLN A 62 -7.18 -9.88 14.91
CA GLN A 62 -6.08 -8.96 14.59
C GLN A 62 -6.66 -7.63 14.11
N ARG A 63 -6.19 -6.50 14.69
CA ARG A 63 -6.55 -5.19 14.15
C ARG A 63 -5.53 -4.81 13.09
N ILE A 64 -6.00 -4.47 11.90
CA ILE A 64 -5.17 -4.14 10.74
C ILE A 64 -5.77 -2.89 10.10
N VAL A 65 -4.92 -1.94 9.72
CA VAL A 65 -5.34 -0.81 8.87
C VAL A 65 -4.74 -0.99 7.49
N PRO A 66 -5.54 -1.37 6.48
CA PRO A 66 -5.06 -1.53 5.12
C PRO A 66 -4.93 -0.17 4.41
N VAL A 67 -3.86 -0.02 3.65
CA VAL A 67 -3.56 1.15 2.81
C VAL A 67 -3.26 0.62 1.42
N ASN A 68 -4.19 0.85 0.48
CA ASN A 68 -4.02 0.48 -0.91
C ASN A 68 -3.21 1.56 -1.63
N VAL A 69 -2.17 1.14 -2.35
CA VAL A 69 -1.32 2.04 -3.14
C VAL A 69 -1.26 1.55 -4.57
N SER A 70 -1.41 2.47 -5.51
CA SER A 70 -1.15 2.18 -6.93
C SER A 70 0.36 2.14 -7.15
N GLU A 71 0.82 1.09 -7.83
CA GLU A 71 2.21 0.90 -8.19
C GLU A 71 2.44 1.31 -9.63
N GLN A 72 3.69 1.61 -9.97
CA GLN A 72 4.05 2.02 -11.32
C GLN A 72 4.04 0.80 -12.24
N VAL A 73 3.38 0.91 -13.39
CA VAL A 73 3.39 -0.09 -14.45
C VAL A 73 3.74 0.59 -15.75
N GLU A 74 4.73 0.04 -16.45
CA GLU A 74 5.20 0.54 -17.73
C GLU A 74 5.10 -0.56 -18.78
N LYS A 75 4.74 -0.20 -20.02
CA LYS A 75 4.78 -1.13 -21.15
C LYS A 75 6.15 -1.07 -21.81
N VAL A 76 6.82 -2.21 -21.93
CA VAL A 76 8.17 -2.35 -22.50
C VAL A 76 8.15 -3.42 -23.57
N GLY A 77 8.05 -2.99 -24.85
CA GLY A 77 7.79 -3.91 -25.95
C GLY A 77 6.41 -4.54 -25.83
N ASP A 78 6.37 -5.88 -25.87
CA ASP A 78 5.15 -6.69 -25.71
C ASP A 78 4.82 -7.00 -24.25
N ASP A 79 5.73 -6.69 -23.32
CA ASP A 79 5.59 -6.97 -21.90
C ASP A 79 5.20 -5.73 -21.10
N TYR A 80 4.76 -5.96 -19.86
CA TYR A 80 4.60 -4.93 -18.85
C TYR A 80 5.61 -5.14 -17.72
N VAL A 81 6.12 -4.06 -17.15
CA VAL A 81 7.00 -4.08 -15.98
C VAL A 81 6.32 -3.31 -14.87
N ALA A 82 5.96 -4.01 -13.78
CA ALA A 82 5.46 -3.39 -12.56
C ALA A 82 6.62 -3.16 -11.58
N THR A 83 6.72 -1.93 -11.06
CA THR A 83 7.70 -1.55 -10.03
C THR A 83 6.99 -1.41 -8.70
N ILE A 84 7.23 -2.35 -7.81
CA ILE A 84 6.63 -2.42 -6.47
C ILE A 84 7.62 -1.87 -5.46
N ILE A 85 7.22 -0.83 -4.73
CA ILE A 85 8.03 -0.30 -3.63
C ILE A 85 7.77 -1.16 -2.39
N MET A 86 8.81 -1.80 -1.84
CA MET A 86 8.76 -2.75 -0.73
C MET A 86 9.06 -2.12 0.64
N ASP A 87 9.47 -0.85 0.68
CA ASP A 87 9.75 -0.06 1.89
C ASP A 87 9.10 1.35 1.80
N ARG A 88 7.85 1.38 1.32
CA ARG A 88 7.14 2.62 0.94
C ARG A 88 6.87 3.56 2.11
N PHE A 89 6.77 3.07 3.33
CA PHE A 89 6.44 3.87 4.51
C PHE A 89 7.53 3.75 5.56
N LEU A 90 7.76 4.84 6.30
CA LEU A 90 8.75 4.89 7.38
C LEU A 90 8.35 3.97 8.55
N PRO A 91 9.25 3.10 9.04
CA PRO A 91 8.95 2.14 10.12
C PRO A 91 8.79 2.77 11.51
N ASP A 92 9.17 4.03 11.67
CA ASP A 92 9.58 4.66 12.94
C ASP A 92 8.42 5.04 13.87
N SER A 93 7.17 4.96 13.40
CA SER A 93 6.01 5.26 14.26
C SER A 93 5.06 4.09 14.42
N CYS A 94 4.98 3.17 13.46
CA CYS A 94 4.11 2.00 13.49
C CYS A 94 4.67 0.93 12.57
N HIS A 95 4.70 -0.34 13.00
CA HIS A 95 5.25 -1.41 12.16
C HIS A 95 4.40 -1.59 10.89
N TRP A 96 4.96 -1.28 9.73
CA TRP A 96 4.34 -1.45 8.42
C TRP A 96 4.77 -2.75 7.78
N SER A 97 3.83 -3.47 7.18
CA SER A 97 4.11 -4.65 6.37
C SER A 97 3.47 -4.54 5.00
N ASN A 98 4.21 -4.93 3.97
CA ASN A 98 3.66 -5.10 2.63
C ASN A 98 2.93 -6.46 2.58
N GLY A 99 1.61 -6.42 2.33
CA GLY A 99 0.76 -7.60 2.14
C GLY A 99 0.86 -8.21 0.74
N GLY A 100 1.68 -7.62 -0.13
CA GLY A 100 1.94 -8.06 -1.50
C GLY A 100 1.19 -7.23 -2.55
N PRO A 101 1.63 -7.32 -3.81
CA PRO A 101 0.96 -6.69 -4.94
C PRO A 101 -0.15 -7.57 -5.51
N ALA A 102 -1.25 -6.95 -5.92
CA ALA A 102 -2.27 -7.50 -6.80
C ALA A 102 -2.08 -6.92 -8.21
N ILE A 103 -2.12 -7.77 -9.23
CA ILE A 103 -2.05 -7.38 -10.64
C ILE A 103 -3.46 -7.50 -11.24
N TYR A 104 -3.88 -6.48 -11.97
CA TYR A 104 -5.17 -6.39 -12.62
C TYR A 104 -4.99 -6.18 -14.13
N PHE A 105 -5.72 -6.96 -14.91
CA PHE A 105 -5.69 -6.92 -16.37
C PHE A 105 -6.97 -6.28 -16.89
N PHE A 106 -6.86 -5.45 -17.93
CA PHE A 106 -7.99 -4.73 -18.49
C PHE A 106 -8.04 -4.83 -20.02
N HIS A 107 -9.27 -4.84 -20.54
CA HIS A 107 -9.61 -4.67 -21.95
C HIS A 107 -10.64 -3.54 -22.06
N ASP A 108 -10.33 -2.50 -22.84
CA ASP A 108 -11.22 -1.35 -23.10
C ASP A 108 -11.87 -0.73 -21.85
N GLY A 109 -11.10 -0.66 -20.76
CA GLY A 109 -11.54 -0.09 -19.48
C GLY A 109 -12.26 -1.07 -18.54
N TYR A 110 -12.57 -2.29 -19.00
CA TYR A 110 -13.16 -3.35 -18.18
C TYR A 110 -12.08 -4.24 -17.61
N ARG A 111 -12.21 -4.55 -16.31
CA ARG A 111 -11.32 -5.51 -15.65
C ARG A 111 -11.71 -6.93 -16.06
N LEU A 112 -10.71 -7.72 -16.49
CA LEU A 112 -10.84 -9.13 -16.81
C LEU A 112 -10.74 -10.02 -15.56
#